data_AF-A0A820LZE8-F1
#
_entry.id   AF-A0A820LZE8-F1
#
_cell.length_a   1.000
_cell.length_b   1.000
_cell.length_c   1.000
_cell.angle_alpha   90.00
_cell.angle_beta   90.00
_cell.angle_gamma   90.00
#
_symmetry.space_group_name_H-M   'P 1'
#
loop_
_entity.id
_entity.type
_entity.pdbx_description
1 polymer ?
#
loop_
_entity_poly.entity_id
_entity_poly.type
_entity_poly.pdbx_seq_one_letter_code
_entity_poly.pdbx_strand_id
1 'polypeptide(L)'
;TSDNRSICICREDYFGSKCYLRNRICDNSQCQNNGLCIPYDDFMLTKSQEYFCICPNGFSGIRCELINTQVDLIFDKDIHLSHSIFIHFIKIVPYDIFPFHEEVPKPSPERSTTLQTISQATNSIRIYWSQPFHLMFIETLDKMYYLTVIQPVHNYSTKITQRIKTSHHCPSINELVNDTFTQLHVIRRMKYYHSLICQKYSPNLL
;
A
#
# COMPACT_ATOMS: atom_id res chain seq x y z
N THR A 1 -47.36 -31.42 -6.17
CA THR A 1 -46.73 -31.58 -7.50
C THR A 1 -45.35 -30.97 -7.43
N SER A 2 -44.31 -31.81 -7.39
CA SER A 2 -42.91 -31.38 -7.41
C SER A 2 -42.58 -30.98 -8.84
N ASP A 3 -42.37 -29.69 -9.10
CA ASP A 3 -41.99 -29.20 -10.43
C ASP A 3 -40.52 -29.58 -10.66
N ASN A 4 -40.30 -30.69 -11.35
CA ASN A 4 -39.02 -31.32 -11.63
C ASN A 4 -38.21 -30.49 -12.65
N ARG A 5 -37.88 -29.24 -12.32
CA ARG A 5 -37.07 -28.36 -13.17
C ARG A 5 -35.59 -28.71 -13.00
N SER A 6 -35.01 -29.26 -14.06
CA SER A 6 -33.57 -29.46 -14.17
C SER A 6 -32.85 -28.10 -14.15
N ILE A 7 -31.93 -27.92 -13.21
CA ILE A 7 -31.07 -26.74 -13.11
C ILE A 7 -29.85 -26.98 -13.99
N CYS A 8 -29.57 -26.05 -14.90
CA CYS A 8 -28.35 -26.05 -15.72
C CYS A 8 -27.28 -25.20 -15.04
N ILE A 9 -26.13 -25.79 -14.73
CA ILE A 9 -24.94 -25.05 -14.29
C ILE A 9 -24.09 -24.77 -15.52
N CYS A 10 -23.93 -23.50 -15.87
CA CYS A 10 -23.20 -23.09 -17.05
C CYS A 10 -21.68 -23.07 -16.82
N ARG A 11 -20.92 -23.27 -17.90
CA ARG A 11 -19.48 -22.96 -17.93
C ARG A 11 -19.28 -21.44 -17.81
N GLU A 12 -18.07 -21.06 -17.42
CA GLU A 12 -17.60 -19.67 -17.40
C GLU A 12 -17.90 -18.99 -18.75
N ASP A 13 -18.41 -17.77 -18.71
CA ASP A 13 -18.91 -16.95 -19.84
C ASP A 13 -20.19 -17.42 -20.55
N TYR A 14 -20.87 -18.48 -20.10
CA TYR A 14 -22.15 -18.92 -20.65
C TYR A 14 -23.31 -18.71 -19.68
N PHE A 15 -24.47 -18.32 -20.21
CA PHE A 15 -25.66 -18.02 -19.42
C PHE A 15 -26.97 -18.40 -20.12
N GLY A 16 -28.08 -18.20 -19.41
CA GLY A 16 -29.43 -18.58 -19.83
C GLY A 16 -29.84 -19.98 -19.34
N SER A 17 -31.13 -20.30 -19.41
CA SER A 17 -31.71 -21.54 -18.85
C SER A 17 -31.14 -22.84 -19.43
N LYS A 18 -30.46 -22.76 -20.58
CA LYS A 18 -29.81 -23.88 -21.27
C LYS A 18 -28.31 -23.63 -21.57
N CYS A 19 -27.72 -22.55 -21.05
CA CYS A 19 -26.31 -22.20 -21.27
C CYS A 19 -25.89 -22.02 -22.75
N TYR A 20 -26.80 -21.56 -23.62
CA TYR A 20 -26.50 -21.31 -25.04
C TYR A 20 -26.11 -19.86 -25.34
N LEU A 21 -26.33 -18.94 -24.39
CA LEU A 21 -25.94 -17.54 -24.55
C LEU A 21 -24.51 -17.40 -24.06
N ARG A 22 -23.62 -16.82 -24.88
CA ARG A 22 -22.23 -16.56 -24.50
C ARG A 22 -22.05 -15.06 -24.31
N ASN A 23 -21.41 -14.67 -23.21
CA ASN A 23 -21.00 -13.31 -22.98
C ASN A 23 -19.77 -12.99 -23.85
N ARG A 24 -19.91 -12.03 -24.77
CA ARG A 24 -18.84 -11.61 -25.69
C ARG A 24 -18.21 -10.29 -25.30
N ILE A 25 -18.62 -9.68 -24.18
CA ILE A 25 -18.12 -8.38 -23.74
C ILE A 25 -16.60 -8.44 -23.55
N CYS A 26 -16.10 -9.54 -23.01
CA CYS A 26 -14.67 -9.73 -22.77
C CYS A 26 -13.85 -10.12 -24.02
N ASP A 27 -14.49 -10.51 -25.14
CA ASP A 27 -13.78 -10.89 -26.37
C ASP A 27 -12.97 -9.71 -26.95
N ASN A 28 -13.43 -8.47 -26.73
CA ASN A 28 -12.74 -7.23 -27.11
C ASN A 28 -12.21 -6.44 -25.90
N SER A 29 -12.05 -7.10 -24.74
CA SER A 29 -11.55 -6.44 -23.55
C SER A 29 -10.14 -5.89 -23.76
N GLN A 30 -9.85 -4.77 -23.11
CA GLN A 30 -8.56 -4.10 -23.17
C GLN A 30 -7.74 -4.31 -21.89
N CYS A 31 -8.05 -5.35 -21.11
CA CYS A 31 -7.26 -5.70 -19.93
C CYS A 31 -5.82 -6.01 -20.38
N GLN A 32 -4.86 -5.24 -19.86
CA GLN A 32 -3.43 -5.37 -20.14
C GLN A 32 -2.76 -6.27 -19.10
N ASN A 33 -1.49 -6.60 -19.32
CA ASN A 33 -0.64 -7.30 -18.37
C ASN A 33 -1.25 -8.60 -17.80
N ASN A 34 -1.96 -9.36 -18.64
CA ASN A 34 -2.68 -10.58 -18.27
C ASN A 34 -3.77 -10.38 -17.21
N GLY A 35 -4.41 -9.20 -17.19
CA GLY A 35 -5.63 -8.97 -16.41
C GLY A 35 -6.78 -9.87 -16.84
N LEU A 36 -7.51 -10.42 -15.87
CA LEU A 36 -8.71 -11.22 -16.11
C LEU A 36 -9.89 -10.28 -16.33
N CYS A 37 -10.51 -10.35 -17.50
CA CYS A 37 -11.74 -9.61 -17.78
C CYS A 37 -12.94 -10.31 -17.15
N ILE A 38 -13.76 -9.54 -16.42
CA ILE A 38 -15.05 -10.00 -15.92
C ILE A 38 -16.15 -9.08 -16.46
N PRO A 39 -17.16 -9.63 -17.16
CA PRO A 39 -18.27 -8.82 -17.64
C PRO A 39 -19.18 -8.40 -16.48
N TYR A 40 -19.83 -7.24 -16.60
CA TYR A 40 -20.90 -6.87 -15.65
C TYR A 40 -22.18 -7.66 -15.96
N ASP A 41 -22.78 -8.26 -14.92
CA ASP A 41 -24.02 -9.04 -15.05
C ASP A 41 -25.30 -8.17 -15.03
N ASP A 42 -25.19 -6.88 -14.70
CA ASP A 42 -26.34 -6.01 -14.49
C ASP A 42 -26.55 -5.02 -15.66
N PHE A 43 -27.66 -5.19 -16.39
CA PHE A 43 -28.08 -4.37 -17.53
C PHE A 43 -28.53 -2.95 -17.15
N MET A 44 -28.43 -2.57 -15.86
CA MET A 44 -29.02 -1.35 -15.28
C MET A 44 -28.01 -0.32 -14.75
N LEU A 45 -26.76 -0.31 -15.22
CA LEU A 45 -25.81 0.76 -14.90
C LEU A 45 -25.24 1.44 -16.16
N THR A 46 -25.63 2.70 -16.30
CA THR A 46 -25.00 3.79 -17.07
C THR A 46 -23.73 3.45 -17.89
N LYS A 47 -23.93 3.10 -19.16
CA LYS A 47 -23.26 3.62 -20.38
C LYS A 47 -21.73 3.84 -20.49
N SER A 48 -20.86 3.44 -19.55
CA SER A 48 -19.42 3.70 -19.70
C SER A 48 -18.46 2.53 -19.45
N GLN A 49 -18.86 1.45 -18.76
CA GLN A 49 -18.00 0.28 -18.59
C GLN A 49 -18.82 -1.02 -18.60
N GLU A 50 -18.62 -1.81 -19.65
CA GLU A 50 -19.32 -3.09 -19.86
C GLU A 50 -18.62 -4.27 -19.16
N TYR A 51 -17.36 -4.09 -18.75
CA TYR A 51 -16.53 -5.05 -18.02
C TYR A 51 -15.60 -4.36 -17.02
N PHE A 52 -15.02 -5.14 -16.10
CA PHE A 52 -13.91 -4.72 -15.26
C PHE A 52 -12.75 -5.72 -15.35
N CYS A 53 -11.53 -5.26 -15.06
CA CYS A 53 -10.33 -6.10 -15.07
C CYS A 53 -9.89 -6.43 -13.64
N ILE A 54 -9.68 -7.71 -13.36
CA ILE A 54 -8.95 -8.16 -12.18
C ILE A 54 -7.47 -8.19 -12.53
N CYS A 55 -6.69 -7.32 -11.89
CA CYS A 55 -5.27 -7.19 -12.17
C CYS A 55 -4.42 -8.21 -11.42
N PRO A 56 -3.42 -8.81 -12.08
CA PRO A 56 -2.48 -9.67 -11.40
C PRO A 56 -1.57 -8.87 -10.46
N ASN A 57 -0.91 -9.59 -9.55
CA ASN A 57 0.05 -9.00 -8.61
C ASN A 57 1.10 -8.17 -9.36
N GLY A 58 1.31 -6.94 -8.89
CA GLY A 58 2.25 -6.00 -9.52
C GLY A 58 1.62 -5.05 -10.53
N PHE A 59 0.33 -5.16 -10.80
CA PHE A 59 -0.36 -4.26 -11.72
C PHE A 59 -1.60 -3.62 -11.08
N SER A 60 -2.00 -2.46 -11.59
CA SER A 60 -3.21 -1.75 -11.18
C SER A 60 -3.73 -0.86 -12.32
N GLY A 61 -4.81 -0.10 -12.07
CA GLY A 61 -5.50 0.67 -13.09
C GLY A 61 -6.75 -0.03 -13.61
N ILE A 62 -7.56 0.70 -14.36
CA ILE A 62 -8.88 0.22 -14.83
C ILE A 62 -8.72 -0.97 -15.79
N ARG A 63 -7.62 -0.96 -16.55
CA ARG A 63 -7.25 -1.99 -17.52
C ARG A 63 -5.95 -2.68 -17.13
N CYS A 64 -5.54 -2.61 -15.86
CA CYS A 64 -4.26 -3.17 -15.40
C CYS A 64 -3.04 -2.60 -16.13
N GLU A 65 -3.13 -1.36 -16.61
CA GLU A 65 -2.12 -0.67 -17.40
C GLU A 65 -0.96 -0.09 -16.56
N LEU A 66 -1.18 0.10 -15.26
CA LEU A 66 -0.20 0.69 -14.34
C LEU A 66 0.64 -0.41 -13.71
N ILE A 67 1.96 -0.20 -13.69
CA ILE A 67 2.92 -1.08 -13.01
C ILE A 67 3.09 -0.57 -11.59
N ASN A 68 2.87 -1.44 -10.61
CA ASN A 68 3.03 -1.12 -9.20
C ASN A 68 4.51 -1.14 -8.81
N THR A 69 4.88 -0.32 -7.84
CA THR A 69 6.22 -0.33 -7.24
C THR A 69 6.44 -1.64 -6.51
N GLN A 70 7.47 -2.39 -6.91
CA GLN A 70 7.88 -3.62 -6.25
C GLN A 70 8.82 -3.28 -5.11
N VAL A 71 8.51 -3.75 -3.89
CA VAL A 71 9.38 -3.58 -2.74
C VAL A 71 9.77 -4.95 -2.19
N ASP A 72 11.06 -5.26 -2.28
CA ASP A 72 11.68 -6.46 -1.74
C ASP A 72 12.31 -6.10 -0.38
N LEU A 73 11.70 -6.57 0.71
CA LEU A 73 12.20 -6.43 2.08
C LEU A 73 13.00 -7.67 2.45
N ILE A 74 14.24 -7.48 2.89
CA ILE A 74 15.14 -8.56 3.30
C ILE A 74 15.53 -8.31 4.75
N PHE A 75 15.28 -9.26 5.63
CA PHE A 75 15.51 -9.10 7.06
C PHE A 75 16.83 -9.78 7.47
N ASP A 76 17.70 -9.02 8.13
CA ASP A 76 18.88 -9.61 8.75
C ASP A 76 18.48 -10.53 9.91
N LYS A 77 19.36 -11.49 10.23
CA LYS A 77 19.09 -12.59 11.17
C LYS A 77 18.78 -12.12 12.60
N ASP A 78 19.25 -10.93 12.95
CA ASP A 78 19.10 -10.35 14.28
C ASP A 78 17.74 -9.66 14.49
N ILE A 79 16.87 -9.66 13.46
CA ILE A 79 15.53 -9.12 13.54
C ILE A 79 14.55 -10.27 13.81
N HIS A 80 14.01 -10.27 15.02
CA HIS A 80 12.90 -11.14 15.38
C HIS A 80 11.60 -10.57 14.83
N LEU A 81 11.15 -11.14 13.71
CA LEU A 81 9.87 -10.80 13.12
C LEU A 81 8.75 -11.63 13.74
N SER A 82 7.66 -10.98 14.12
CA SER A 82 6.40 -11.66 14.39
C SER A 82 5.88 -12.33 13.10
N HIS A 83 4.93 -13.27 13.21
CA HIS A 83 4.28 -13.88 12.03
C HIS A 83 3.62 -12.89 11.07
N SER A 84 3.35 -11.67 11.55
CA SER A 84 2.76 -10.60 10.77
C SER A 84 3.42 -9.26 11.08
N ILE A 85 3.50 -8.40 10.07
CA ILE A 85 3.96 -7.01 10.19
C ILE A 85 2.98 -6.07 9.50
N PHE A 86 2.93 -4.83 9.96
CA PHE A 86 2.28 -3.75 9.24
C PHE A 86 3.32 -2.95 8.45
N ILE A 87 2.97 -2.54 7.25
CA ILE A 87 3.79 -1.67 6.41
C ILE A 87 3.00 -0.41 6.15
N HIS A 88 3.60 0.71 6.53
CA HIS A 88 2.97 2.02 6.45
C HIS A 88 3.66 2.85 5.37
N PHE A 89 2.85 3.41 4.49
CA PHE A 89 3.26 4.30 3.42
C PHE A 89 2.74 5.70 3.75
N ILE A 90 3.64 6.67 3.88
CA ILE A 90 3.28 8.07 4.10
C ILE A 90 3.59 8.87 2.84
N LYS A 91 2.58 9.55 2.33
CA LYS A 91 2.70 10.55 1.28
C LYS A 91 2.67 11.94 1.89
N ILE A 92 3.74 12.69 1.69
CA ILE A 92 3.84 14.10 2.07
C ILE A 92 3.21 14.91 0.94
N VAL A 93 2.23 15.74 1.27
CA VAL A 93 1.57 16.65 0.31
C VAL A 93 2.20 18.04 0.48
N PRO A 94 2.87 18.60 -0.54
CA PRO A 94 3.46 19.94 -0.47
C PRO A 94 2.40 21.01 -0.22
N TYR A 95 2.78 22.06 0.52
CA TYR A 95 1.89 23.18 0.85
C TYR A 95 1.57 24.05 -0.37
N ASP A 96 2.45 24.07 -1.37
CA ASP A 96 2.43 25.01 -2.49
C ASP A 96 1.37 24.72 -3.57
N ILE A 97 0.62 23.61 -3.45
CA ILE A 97 -0.35 23.16 -4.46
C ILE A 97 -1.76 23.73 -4.20
N PHE A 98 -2.03 24.26 -3.00
CA PHE A 98 -3.33 24.83 -2.66
C PHE A 98 -3.27 26.37 -2.67
N PRO A 99 -3.97 27.05 -3.60
CA PRO A 99 -4.16 28.49 -3.49
C PRO A 99 -4.85 28.80 -2.17
N PHE A 100 -4.37 29.83 -1.48
CA PHE A 100 -4.90 30.34 -0.22
C PHE A 100 -6.40 30.70 -0.35
N HIS A 101 -7.28 29.72 -0.23
CA HIS A 101 -8.70 29.89 0.00
C HIS A 101 -9.03 29.22 1.34
N GLU A 102 -9.73 29.95 2.20
CA GLU A 102 -9.96 29.64 3.62
C GLU A 102 -10.76 28.35 3.87
N GLU A 103 -11.29 27.71 2.82
CA GLU A 103 -12.11 26.51 2.91
C GLU A 103 -11.35 25.20 2.63
N VAL A 104 -10.07 25.25 2.24
CA VAL A 104 -9.31 24.04 1.92
C VAL A 104 -8.67 23.45 3.19
N PRO A 105 -8.85 22.15 3.47
CA PRO A 105 -8.20 21.47 4.58
C PRO A 105 -6.68 21.65 4.51
N LYS A 106 -6.05 21.98 5.65
CA LYS A 106 -4.58 22.08 5.74
C LYS A 106 -3.96 20.78 5.21
N PRO A 107 -2.96 20.84 4.32
CA PRO A 107 -2.31 19.66 3.78
C PRO A 107 -1.72 18.87 4.95
N SER A 108 -2.13 17.62 5.07
CA SER A 108 -1.67 16.69 6.09
C SER A 108 -1.10 15.45 5.41
N PRO A 109 -0.15 14.74 6.04
CA PRO A 109 0.39 13.53 5.47
C PRO A 109 -0.70 12.47 5.31
N GLU A 110 -0.83 11.90 4.11
CA GLU A 110 -1.72 10.78 3.84
C GLU A 110 -1.01 9.48 4.24
N ARG A 111 -1.66 8.65 5.06
CA ARG A 111 -1.11 7.36 5.52
C ARG A 111 -1.96 6.20 5.03
N SER A 112 -1.31 5.30 4.30
CA SER A 112 -1.87 4.01 3.90
C SER A 112 -1.13 2.89 4.64
N THR A 113 -1.82 1.84 5.05
CA THR A 113 -1.23 0.73 5.82
C THR A 113 -1.69 -0.60 5.25
N THR A 114 -0.75 -1.55 5.14
CA THR A 114 -1.04 -2.93 4.72
C THR A 114 -0.50 -3.91 5.75
N LEU A 115 -1.19 -5.02 5.94
CA LEU A 115 -0.77 -6.14 6.77
C LEU A 115 -0.09 -7.19 5.88
N GLN A 116 1.09 -7.65 6.28
CA GLN A 116 1.81 -8.70 5.58
C GLN A 116 2.12 -9.84 6.54
N THR A 117 1.81 -11.06 6.11
CA THR A 117 2.17 -12.29 6.82
C THR A 117 3.54 -12.76 6.36
N ILE A 118 4.39 -13.11 7.31
CA ILE A 118 5.76 -13.54 7.07
C ILE A 118 5.79 -15.07 7.15
N SER A 119 6.15 -15.70 6.05
CA SER A 119 6.42 -17.14 6.05
C SER A 119 7.69 -17.40 6.85
N GLN A 120 7.63 -18.31 7.82
CA GLN A 120 8.79 -18.70 8.65
C GLN A 120 9.95 -19.27 7.83
N ALA A 121 9.67 -19.76 6.60
CA ALA A 121 10.68 -20.32 5.72
C ALA A 121 11.54 -19.25 5.01
N THR A 122 11.11 -17.99 4.99
CA THR A 122 11.74 -16.93 4.18
C THR A 122 11.98 -15.66 4.98
N ASN A 123 13.24 -15.22 5.08
CA ASN A 123 13.63 -13.93 5.66
C ASN A 123 13.39 -12.74 4.70
N SER A 124 12.41 -12.84 3.81
CA SER A 124 12.13 -11.81 2.82
C SER A 124 10.66 -11.74 2.48
N ILE A 125 10.18 -10.54 2.20
CA ILE A 125 8.81 -10.26 1.77
C ILE A 125 8.88 -9.45 0.49
N ARG A 126 8.04 -9.79 -0.48
CA ARG A 126 7.83 -9.00 -1.68
C ARG A 126 6.43 -8.43 -1.65
N ILE A 127 6.34 -7.11 -1.79
CA ILE A 127 5.07 -6.40 -1.89
C ILE A 127 5.02 -5.58 -3.17
N TYR A 128 3.80 -5.31 -3.63
CA TYR A 128 3.53 -4.42 -4.75
C TYR A 128 2.61 -3.30 -4.28
N TRP A 129 3.01 -2.05 -4.54
CA TRP A 129 2.30 -0.88 -4.06
C TRP A 129 1.99 0.08 -5.20
N SER A 130 0.72 0.49 -5.32
CA SER A 130 0.22 1.28 -6.46
C SER A 130 0.16 2.79 -6.19
N GLN A 131 0.18 3.22 -4.93
CA GLN A 131 0.03 4.63 -4.56
C GLN A 131 1.39 5.31 -4.34
N PRO A 132 1.53 6.61 -4.67
CA PRO A 132 2.76 7.33 -4.40
C PRO A 132 3.01 7.51 -2.90
N PHE A 133 4.27 7.42 -2.47
CA PHE A 133 4.69 7.59 -1.08
C PHE A 133 6.11 8.16 -0.99
N HIS A 134 6.42 8.82 0.12
CA HIS A 134 7.73 9.42 0.39
C HIS A 134 8.46 8.69 1.52
N LEU A 135 7.72 8.21 2.51
CA LEU A 135 8.26 7.44 3.63
C LEU A 135 7.59 6.07 3.68
N MET A 136 8.39 5.04 4.00
CA MET A 136 7.89 3.70 4.30
C MET A 136 8.50 3.21 5.61
N PHE A 137 7.68 2.68 6.50
CA PHE A 137 8.15 2.02 7.73
C PHE A 137 7.39 0.72 7.98
N ILE A 138 8.08 -0.18 8.67
CA ILE A 138 7.53 -1.45 9.15
C ILE A 138 7.20 -1.29 10.62
N GLU A 139 6.02 -1.72 11.03
CA GLU A 139 5.60 -1.88 12.43
C GLU A 139 5.41 -3.36 12.73
N THR A 140 6.08 -3.87 13.76
CA THR A 140 5.87 -5.23 14.26
C THR A 140 4.68 -5.30 15.22
N LEU A 141 4.18 -6.50 15.54
CA LEU A 141 3.11 -6.65 16.53
C LEU A 141 3.50 -6.14 17.92
N ASP A 142 4.79 -6.19 18.24
CA ASP A 142 5.36 -5.68 19.49
C ASP A 142 5.56 -4.16 19.50
N LYS A 143 4.99 -3.44 18.52
CA LYS A 143 5.09 -1.97 18.36
C LYS A 143 6.51 -1.46 18.14
N MET A 144 7.38 -2.28 17.56
CA MET A 144 8.70 -1.85 17.10
C MET A 144 8.61 -1.31 15.68
N TYR A 145 9.23 -0.16 15.44
CA TYR A 145 9.20 0.52 14.15
C TYR A 145 10.55 0.45 13.46
N TYR A 146 10.56 0.18 12.14
CA TYR A 146 11.78 0.19 11.34
C TYR A 146 11.59 1.12 10.14
N LEU A 147 12.43 2.14 10.03
CA LEU A 147 12.40 3.04 8.88
C LEU A 147 13.09 2.37 7.69
N THR A 148 12.39 2.28 6.56
CA THR A 148 12.82 1.42 5.46
C THR A 148 13.15 2.20 4.20
N VAL A 149 12.30 3.16 3.82
CA VAL A 149 12.50 3.96 2.61
C VAL A 149 12.23 5.42 2.95
N ILE A 150 13.14 6.28 2.52
CA ILE A 150 12.96 7.72 2.47
C ILE A 150 13.29 8.14 1.05
N GLN A 151 12.33 8.71 0.34
CA GLN A 151 12.54 9.23 -1.00
C GLN A 151 11.93 10.63 -1.12
N PRO A 152 12.71 11.63 -1.60
CA PRO A 152 12.22 12.99 -1.75
C PRO A 152 11.23 13.13 -2.92
N VAL A 153 11.39 12.30 -3.95
CA VAL A 153 10.52 12.23 -5.12
C VAL A 153 10.11 10.78 -5.31
N HIS A 154 8.81 10.52 -5.45
CA HIS A 154 8.31 9.20 -5.76
C HIS A 154 8.53 8.89 -7.24
N ASN A 155 9.31 7.85 -7.54
CA ASN A 155 9.45 7.34 -8.90
C ASN A 155 8.50 6.14 -9.10
N TYR A 156 7.53 6.30 -10.00
CA TYR A 156 6.59 5.24 -10.36
C TYR A 156 7.29 4.02 -10.95
N SER A 157 6.70 2.85 -10.77
CA SER A 157 7.11 1.60 -11.42
C SER A 157 8.56 1.18 -11.12
N THR A 158 9.06 1.53 -9.93
CA THR A 158 10.43 1.19 -9.51
C THR A 158 10.47 -0.11 -8.72
N LYS A 159 11.63 -0.77 -8.76
CA LYS A 159 11.96 -1.89 -7.87
C LYS A 159 12.85 -1.38 -6.74
N ILE A 160 12.35 -1.42 -5.52
CA ILE A 160 13.05 -1.04 -4.31
C ILE A 160 13.46 -2.33 -3.59
N THR A 161 14.74 -2.46 -3.25
CA THR A 161 15.23 -3.57 -2.43
C THR A 161 15.85 -3.01 -1.17
N GLN A 162 15.28 -3.35 -0.02
CA GLN A 162 15.71 -2.83 1.27
C GLN A 162 16.10 -3.96 2.21
N ARG A 163 17.32 -3.87 2.75
CA ARG A 163 17.81 -4.76 3.80
C ARG A 163 17.57 -4.13 5.17
N ILE A 164 16.70 -4.73 5.97
CA ILE A 164 16.35 -4.24 7.30
C ILE A 164 17.37 -4.77 8.31
N LYS A 165 17.87 -3.85 9.15
CA LYS A 165 18.87 -4.07 10.18
C LYS A 165 18.37 -3.48 11.49
N THR A 166 18.95 -3.89 12.60
CA THR A 166 18.68 -3.29 13.92
C THR A 166 18.96 -1.78 13.95
N SER A 167 19.94 -1.29 13.17
CA SER A 167 20.22 0.14 13.01
C SER A 167 19.10 0.94 12.35
N HIS A 168 18.16 0.28 11.66
CA HIS A 168 16.98 0.92 11.07
C HIS A 168 15.83 1.06 12.07
N HIS A 169 15.99 0.56 13.30
CA HIS A 169 15.01 0.74 14.35
C HIS A 169 14.77 2.23 14.60
N CYS A 170 13.50 2.63 14.53
CA CYS A 170 13.02 3.98 14.78
C CYS A 170 12.36 3.99 16.17
N PRO A 171 13.06 4.49 17.21
CA PRO A 171 12.53 4.46 18.57
C PRO A 171 11.25 5.29 18.66
N SER A 172 10.31 4.84 19.48
CA SER A 172 9.11 5.63 19.76
C SER A 172 9.46 6.92 20.51
N ILE A 173 8.56 7.89 20.48
CA ILE A 173 8.81 9.15 21.16
C ILE A 173 8.98 9.01 22.67
N ASN A 174 8.31 8.02 23.26
CA ASN A 174 8.39 7.72 24.68
C ASN A 174 9.77 7.14 25.08
N GLU A 175 10.48 6.52 24.13
CA GLU A 175 11.85 6.05 24.36
C GLU A 175 12.89 7.17 24.24
N LEU A 176 12.59 8.21 23.46
CA LEU A 176 13.54 9.28 23.13
C LEU A 176 13.54 10.42 24.15
N VAL A 177 12.40 10.68 24.79
CA VAL A 177 12.23 11.78 25.73
C VAL A 177 11.36 11.36 26.91
N ASN A 178 11.71 11.86 28.09
CA ASN A 178 10.97 11.59 29.33
C ASN A 178 9.47 11.92 29.21
N ASP A 179 8.68 11.24 30.03
CA ASP A 179 7.22 11.43 30.11
C ASP A 179 6.79 12.87 30.35
N THR A 180 7.59 13.64 31.09
CA THR A 180 7.34 15.08 31.29
C THR A 180 7.33 15.87 29.99
N PHE A 181 8.16 15.49 29.01
CA PHE A 181 8.20 16.13 27.70
C PHE A 181 7.10 15.63 26.77
N THR A 182 6.72 14.34 26.84
CA THR A 182 5.67 13.77 25.97
C THR A 182 4.30 14.40 26.24
N GLN A 183 4.07 14.85 27.47
CA GLN A 183 2.87 15.58 27.92
C GLN A 183 2.83 17.06 27.50
N LEU A 184 3.94 17.64 27.00
CA LEU A 184 3.95 19.03 26.55
C LEU A 184 3.14 19.22 25.26
N HIS A 185 2.66 20.44 25.04
CA HIS A 185 2.03 20.82 23.77
C HIS A 185 2.95 20.56 22.57
N VAL A 186 2.40 20.09 21.44
CA VAL A 186 3.15 19.63 20.25
C VAL A 186 4.22 20.62 19.78
N ILE A 187 3.91 21.91 19.72
CA ILE A 187 4.88 22.96 19.31
C ILE A 187 6.07 23.04 20.27
N ARG A 188 5.86 22.86 21.58
CA ARG A 188 6.95 22.83 22.56
C ARG A 188 7.77 21.56 22.42
N ARG A 189 7.12 20.42 22.19
CA ARG A 189 7.78 19.13 21.95
C ARG A 189 8.74 19.18 20.75
N MET A 190 8.34 19.79 19.64
CA MET A 190 9.16 19.88 18.43
C MET A 190 10.52 20.54 18.65
N LYS A 191 10.62 21.52 19.57
CA LYS A 191 11.90 22.17 19.90
C LYS A 191 12.91 21.18 20.50
N TYR A 192 12.45 20.23 21.30
CA TYR A 192 13.30 19.24 21.94
C TYR A 192 13.76 18.14 20.97
N TYR A 193 12.99 17.88 19.90
CA TYR A 193 13.40 16.90 18.89
C TYR A 193 14.61 17.37 18.11
N HIS A 194 14.62 18.65 17.70
CA HIS A 194 15.73 19.21 16.96
C HIS A 194 17.00 19.35 17.82
N SER A 195 16.86 19.72 19.10
CA SER A 195 18.01 19.92 19.99
C SER A 195 18.59 18.62 20.55
N LEU A 196 17.78 17.58 20.83
CA LEU A 196 18.27 16.35 21.46
C LEU A 196 18.56 15.22 20.46
N ILE A 197 17.77 15.10 19.39
CA ILE A 197 17.80 13.95 18.47
C ILE A 197 18.72 14.24 17.28
N CYS A 198 18.65 15.43 16.67
CA CYS A 198 19.48 15.77 15.51
C CYS A 198 20.92 16.15 15.87
N GLN A 199 21.19 16.69 17.07
CA GLN A 199 22.55 17.03 17.50
C GLN A 199 23.42 15.80 17.78
N LYS A 200 22.82 14.67 18.17
CA LYS A 200 23.54 13.39 18.34
C LYS A 200 24.03 12.78 17.03
N TYR A 201 23.47 13.21 15.89
CA TYR A 201 23.76 12.68 14.56
C TYR A 201 24.35 13.71 13.60
N SER A 202 25.03 14.76 14.11
CA SER A 202 26.01 15.46 13.27
C SER A 202 27.11 14.45 12.92
N PRO A 203 27.27 14.03 11.65
CA PRO A 203 28.55 13.46 11.26
C PRO A 203 29.56 14.59 11.45
N ASN A 204 30.71 14.27 12.04
CA ASN A 204 31.86 15.17 12.05
C ASN A 204 32.12 15.63 10.59
N LEU A 205 31.63 16.82 10.24
CA LEU A 205 32.13 17.61 9.13
C LEU A 205 33.33 18.37 9.70
N LEU A 206 34.47 17.69 9.67
CA LEU A 206 35.79 18.31 9.58
C LEU A 206 36.08 18.58 8.10
#